data_AF-A0A446AYT6-F1
#
_entry.id   AF-A0A446AYT6-F1
#
_cell.length_a   1.000
_cell.length_b   1.000
_cell.length_c   1.000
_cell.angle_alpha   90.00
_cell.angle_beta   90.00
_cell.angle_gamma   90.00
#
_symmetry.space_group_name_H-M   'P 1'
#
loop_
_entity.id
_entity.type
_entity.pdbx_description
1 polymer ?
#
loop_
_entity_poly.entity_id
_entity_poly.type
_entity_poly.pdbx_seq_one_letter_code
_entity_poly.pdbx_strand_id
1 'polypeptide(L)'
;MSVVKLIKVGDKFDARWSYELTPDPDSDLHSIRYVLFDDSNGFTLCKVRAWNDFKEIAPNGSRHVWRLSFSSRRGFGSHATNLIDFCGRQLEHQDENNLARLLDHEYTHHHTPEASQPKVMLNLNEARDAVADYYLVDSSQVSITISSR
;
A
#
# COMPACT_ATOMS: atom_id res chain seq x y z
N MET A 1 -8.12 -1.14 -16.88
CA MET A 1 -9.30 -1.38 -16.04
C MET A 1 -8.82 -1.53 -14.61
N SER A 2 -9.58 -1.04 -13.64
CA SER A 2 -9.15 -0.95 -12.24
C SER A 2 -10.13 -1.70 -11.35
N VAL A 3 -9.61 -2.50 -10.42
CA VAL A 3 -10.39 -3.32 -9.49
C VAL A 3 -9.88 -3.08 -8.07
N VAL A 4 -10.78 -3.16 -7.08
CA VAL A 4 -10.43 -3.25 -5.66
C VAL A 4 -10.44 -4.72 -5.23
N LYS A 5 -9.30 -5.23 -4.76
CA LYS A 5 -9.21 -6.58 -4.19
C LYS A 5 -9.50 -6.54 -2.69
N LEU A 6 -10.50 -7.30 -2.24
CA LEU A 6 -10.76 -7.51 -0.81
C LEU A 6 -9.85 -8.61 -0.27
N ILE A 7 -9.19 -8.36 0.87
CA ILE A 7 -8.36 -9.33 1.58
C ILE A 7 -8.77 -9.35 3.05
N LYS A 8 -9.24 -10.52 3.50
CA LYS A 8 -9.51 -10.74 4.93
C LYS A 8 -8.21 -11.13 5.62
N VAL A 9 -7.85 -10.43 6.68
CA VAL A 9 -6.66 -10.69 7.50
C VAL A 9 -7.10 -11.12 8.91
N GLY A 10 -6.41 -12.10 9.47
CA GLY A 10 -6.75 -12.64 10.80
C GLY A 10 -6.37 -11.70 11.94
N ASP A 11 -5.39 -10.83 11.71
CA ASP A 11 -4.90 -9.84 12.67
C ASP A 11 -4.95 -8.44 12.04
N LYS A 12 -4.82 -7.41 12.89
CA LYS A 12 -4.73 -6.02 12.43
C LYS A 12 -3.64 -5.89 11.38
N PHE A 13 -4.02 -5.41 10.18
CA PHE A 13 -3.07 -5.22 9.08
C PHE A 13 -1.96 -4.25 9.53
N ASP A 14 -0.79 -4.82 9.80
CA ASP A 14 0.39 -4.04 10.18
C ASP A 14 0.92 -3.30 8.96
N ALA A 15 1.38 -2.08 9.18
CA ALA A 15 1.67 -1.01 8.25
C ALA A 15 2.80 -1.30 7.24
N ARG A 16 2.68 -2.35 6.44
CA ARG A 16 3.66 -2.71 5.43
C ARG A 16 3.32 -2.05 4.11
N TRP A 17 4.34 -1.49 3.46
CA TRP A 17 4.21 -0.89 2.13
C TRP A 17 4.06 -1.92 1.01
N SER A 18 4.10 -3.21 1.33
CA SER A 18 3.84 -4.30 0.38
C SER A 18 3.06 -5.45 1.02
N TYR A 19 2.31 -6.16 0.19
CA TYR A 19 1.59 -7.37 0.59
C TYR A 19 1.76 -8.48 -0.45
N GLU A 20 1.97 -9.71 0.04
CA GLU A 20 2.06 -10.90 -0.78
C GLU A 20 0.71 -11.61 -0.81
N LEU A 21 0.25 -11.96 -2.01
CA LEU A 21 -0.94 -12.76 -2.22
C LEU A 21 -0.64 -13.93 -3.15
N THR A 22 -1.34 -15.04 -2.92
CA THR A 22 -1.36 -16.14 -3.85
C THR A 22 -2.12 -15.71 -5.12
N PRO A 23 -1.58 -15.97 -6.32
CA PRO A 23 -2.27 -15.73 -7.57
C PRO A 23 -3.64 -16.41 -7.60
N ASP A 24 -4.62 -15.68 -8.10
CA ASP A 24 -6.00 -16.11 -8.26
C ASP A 24 -6.32 -16.18 -9.75
N PRO A 25 -6.83 -17.31 -10.28
CA PRO A 25 -7.12 -17.47 -11.71
C PRO A 25 -8.16 -16.48 -12.24
N ASP A 26 -9.06 -15.98 -11.39
CA ASP A 26 -10.14 -15.08 -11.78
C ASP A 26 -9.74 -13.59 -11.74
N SER A 27 -8.53 -13.29 -11.25
CA SER A 27 -8.02 -11.92 -11.13
C SER A 27 -6.86 -11.68 -12.08
N ASP A 28 -6.84 -10.54 -12.76
CA ASP A 28 -5.64 -10.04 -13.40
C ASP A 28 -4.87 -9.13 -12.43
N LEU A 29 -3.63 -9.50 -12.08
CA LEU A 29 -2.73 -8.71 -11.24
C LEU A 29 -2.66 -7.23 -11.67
N HIS A 30 -2.62 -6.97 -12.98
CA HIS A 30 -2.40 -5.63 -13.54
C HIS A 30 -3.64 -4.74 -13.41
N SER A 31 -4.80 -5.36 -13.20
CA SER A 31 -6.08 -4.68 -12.98
C SER A 31 -6.27 -4.25 -11.52
N ILE A 32 -5.53 -4.84 -10.57
CA ILE A 32 -5.66 -4.52 -9.15
C ILE A 32 -5.01 -3.14 -8.89
N ARG A 33 -5.84 -2.13 -8.65
CA ARG A 33 -5.39 -0.76 -8.35
C ARG A 33 -5.54 -0.37 -6.89
N TYR A 34 -6.43 -1.04 -6.18
CA TYR A 34 -6.62 -0.84 -4.76
C TYR A 34 -6.76 -2.18 -4.05
N VAL A 35 -6.35 -2.22 -2.79
CA VAL A 35 -6.55 -3.36 -1.91
C VAL A 35 -7.28 -2.87 -0.67
N LEU A 36 -8.38 -3.52 -0.33
CA LEU A 36 -9.12 -3.29 0.89
C LEU A 36 -8.83 -4.46 1.84
N PHE A 37 -8.15 -4.18 2.95
CA PHE A 37 -7.94 -5.15 4.01
C PHE A 37 -9.07 -5.08 5.03
N ASP A 38 -9.60 -6.22 5.43
CA ASP A 38 -10.64 -6.39 6.44
C ASP A 38 -10.07 -7.26 7.58
N ASP A 39 -9.93 -6.67 8.77
CA ASP A 39 -9.43 -7.34 9.98
C ASP A 39 -10.56 -7.68 10.98
N SER A 40 -11.81 -7.66 10.53
CA SER A 40 -13.05 -7.77 11.32
C SER A 40 -13.31 -6.65 12.33
N ASN A 41 -12.34 -5.77 12.59
CA ASN A 41 -12.47 -4.60 13.47
C ASN A 41 -12.54 -3.29 12.68
N GLY A 42 -12.13 -3.31 11.42
CA GLY A 42 -12.16 -2.18 10.51
C GLY A 42 -11.61 -2.52 9.14
N PHE A 43 -11.44 -1.47 8.34
CA PHE A 43 -10.93 -1.59 6.99
C PHE A 43 -9.67 -0.77 6.82
N THR A 44 -8.74 -1.25 5.98
CA THR A 44 -7.61 -0.46 5.51
C THR A 44 -7.61 -0.46 3.98
N LEU A 45 -7.82 0.70 3.37
CA LEU A 45 -7.73 0.87 1.92
C LEU A 45 -6.30 1.28 1.55
N CYS A 46 -5.70 0.58 0.59
CA CYS A 46 -4.37 0.87 0.05
C CYS A 46 -4.43 1.08 -1.47
N LYS A 47 -3.66 2.04 -1.99
CA LYS A 47 -3.50 2.25 -3.44
C LYS A 47 -2.26 1.55 -3.96
N VAL A 48 -2.44 0.63 -4.90
CA VAL A 48 -1.35 -0.11 -5.54
C VAL A 48 -0.57 0.85 -6.45
N ARG A 49 0.74 0.92 -6.22
CA ARG A 49 1.70 1.65 -7.03
C ARG A 49 2.41 0.75 -8.03
N ALA A 50 2.83 -0.41 -7.56
CA ALA A 50 3.60 -1.37 -8.32
C ALA A 50 3.18 -2.79 -7.93
N TRP A 51 3.46 -3.73 -8.82
CA TRP A 51 3.21 -5.14 -8.62
C TRP A 51 4.40 -5.93 -9.15
N ASN A 52 4.62 -7.11 -8.59
CA ASN A 52 5.59 -8.09 -9.08
C ASN A 52 4.93 -9.45 -9.12
N ASP A 53 5.18 -10.18 -10.20
CA ASP A 53 4.79 -11.57 -10.36
C ASP A 53 6.08 -12.42 -10.38
N PHE A 54 6.26 -13.29 -9.39
CA PHE A 54 7.43 -14.16 -9.34
C PHE A 54 7.13 -15.56 -8.80
N LYS A 55 7.98 -16.51 -9.22
CA LYS A 55 8.05 -17.85 -8.64
C LYS A 55 9.19 -17.86 -7.63
N GLU A 56 8.85 -18.09 -6.37
CA GLU A 56 9.81 -18.27 -5.30
C GLU A 56 10.14 -19.74 -5.15
N ILE A 57 11.42 -20.07 -5.16
CA ILE A 57 11.91 -21.43 -4.94
C ILE A 57 12.26 -21.56 -3.46
N ALA A 58 11.44 -22.29 -2.71
CA ALA A 58 11.66 -22.61 -1.31
C ALA A 58 12.19 -24.05 -1.16
N PRO A 59 12.78 -24.42 -0.01
CA PRO A 59 13.35 -25.76 0.22
C PRO A 59 12.33 -26.91 0.06
N ASN A 60 11.04 -26.62 0.17
CA ASN A 60 9.93 -27.55 0.07
C ASN A 60 9.12 -27.44 -1.25
N GLY A 61 9.60 -26.66 -2.22
CA GLY A 61 8.98 -26.52 -3.54
C GLY A 61 8.96 -25.08 -4.06
N SER A 62 8.46 -24.91 -5.28
CA SER A 62 8.23 -23.59 -5.85
C SER A 62 6.84 -23.08 -5.51
N ARG A 63 6.72 -21.84 -5.01
CA ARG A 63 5.44 -21.14 -4.84
C ARG A 63 5.36 -19.96 -5.81
N HIS A 64 4.19 -19.77 -6.42
CA HIS A 64 3.89 -18.60 -7.24
C HIS A 64 3.27 -17.52 -6.36
N VAL A 65 3.83 -16.32 -6.38
CA VAL A 65 3.45 -15.21 -5.50
C VAL A 65 3.30 -13.94 -6.31
N TRP A 66 2.23 -13.19 -6.02
CA TRP A 66 2.13 -11.80 -6.41
C TRP A 66 2.48 -10.92 -5.23
N ARG A 67 3.32 -9.91 -5.46
CA ARG A 67 3.64 -8.89 -4.46
C ARG A 67 3.15 -7.54 -4.94
N LEU A 68 2.22 -6.96 -4.18
CA LEU A 68 1.70 -5.61 -4.41
C LEU A 68 2.43 -4.63 -3.52
N SER A 69 2.80 -3.48 -4.06
CA SER A 69 3.38 -2.36 -3.31
C SER A 69 2.45 -1.16 -3.34
N PHE A 70 2.35 -0.44 -2.22
CA PHE A 70 1.37 0.61 -2.01
C PHE A 70 2.00 2.01 -2.04
N SER A 71 1.26 3.00 -2.52
CA SER A 71 1.64 4.43 -2.50
C SER A 71 0.97 5.22 -1.40
N SER A 72 -0.22 4.78 -0.99
CA SER A 72 -0.99 5.41 0.07
C SER A 72 -1.84 4.35 0.77
N ARG A 73 -2.22 4.66 2.01
CA ARG A 73 -3.11 3.84 2.81
C ARG A 73 -3.98 4.70 3.70
N ARG A 74 -5.16 4.22 4.02
CA ARG A 74 -6.05 4.84 5.02
C ARG A 74 -6.84 3.79 5.78
N GLY A 75 -6.86 3.94 7.11
CA GLY A 75 -7.69 3.16 8.00
C GLY A 75 -9.09 3.73 8.14
N PHE A 76 -10.07 2.85 8.29
CA PHE A 76 -11.48 3.14 8.51
C PHE A 76 -12.00 2.22 9.62
N GLY A 77 -12.98 2.71 10.39
CA GLY A 77 -13.68 1.87 11.36
C GLY A 77 -14.55 0.81 10.69
N SER A 78 -15.02 -0.17 11.45
CA SER A 78 -15.88 -1.27 10.99
C SER A 78 -17.22 -0.82 10.37
N HIS A 79 -17.65 0.42 10.60
CA HIS A 79 -18.87 0.98 10.03
C HIS A 79 -18.73 1.42 8.56
N ALA A 80 -17.51 1.48 8.01
CA ALA A 80 -17.26 1.88 6.61
C ALA A 80 -17.55 0.73 5.61
N THR A 81 -18.69 0.06 5.78
CA THR A 81 -19.07 -1.12 4.98
C THR A 81 -19.33 -0.78 3.51
N ASN A 82 -19.63 0.48 3.19
CA ASN A 82 -19.76 1.00 1.84
C ASN A 82 -18.47 0.83 1.00
N LEU A 83 -17.31 0.63 1.63
CA LEU A 83 -16.06 0.34 0.92
C LEU A 83 -16.10 -1.03 0.21
N ILE A 84 -16.92 -1.96 0.70
CA ILE A 84 -17.09 -3.29 0.11
C ILE A 84 -17.77 -3.21 -1.27
N ASP A 85 -18.59 -2.18 -1.51
CA ASP A 85 -19.31 -1.99 -2.78
C ASP A 85 -18.38 -1.71 -3.97
N PHE A 86 -17.12 -1.34 -3.71
CA PHE A 86 -16.08 -1.18 -4.73
C PHE A 86 -15.33 -2.48 -5.05
N CYS A 87 -15.48 -3.52 -4.22
CA CYS A 87 -14.71 -4.76 -4.34
C CYS A 87 -15.25 -5.69 -5.42
N GLY A 88 -14.34 -6.38 -6.11
CA GLY A 88 -14.69 -7.47 -7.03
C GLY A 88 -15.37 -7.04 -8.34
N ARG A 89 -15.55 -5.74 -8.57
CA ARG A 89 -16.07 -5.19 -9.82
C ARG A 89 -15.06 -4.25 -10.49
N GLN A 90 -15.28 -4.02 -11.78
CA GLN A 90 -14.59 -2.97 -12.49
C GLN A 90 -15.04 -1.60 -11.98
N LEU A 91 -14.08 -0.73 -11.71
CA LEU A 91 -14.32 0.63 -11.28
C LEU A 91 -14.60 1.53 -12.47
N GLU A 92 -15.62 2.37 -12.31
CA GLU A 92 -15.85 3.50 -13.18
C GLU A 92 -14.93 4.66 -12.79
N HIS A 93 -14.76 5.63 -13.70
CA HIS A 93 -13.90 6.78 -13.44
C HIS A 93 -14.31 7.55 -12.16
N GLN A 94 -15.62 7.62 -11.88
CA GLN A 94 -16.11 8.25 -10.66
C GLN A 94 -15.75 7.46 -9.40
N ASP A 95 -15.76 6.12 -9.44
CA ASP A 95 -15.34 5.29 -8.33
C ASP A 95 -13.84 5.49 -8.02
N GLU A 96 -13.00 5.54 -9.05
CA GLU A 96 -11.57 5.80 -8.90
C GLU A 96 -11.32 7.15 -8.24
N ASN A 97 -12.04 8.19 -8.65
CA ASN A 97 -11.96 9.51 -8.06
C ASN A 97 -12.42 9.52 -6.60
N ASN A 98 -13.48 8.77 -6.26
CA ASN A 98 -13.95 8.66 -4.88
C ASN A 98 -12.92 7.96 -3.98
N LEU A 99 -12.34 6.85 -4.44
CA LEU A 99 -11.29 6.12 -3.70
C LEU A 99 -10.02 6.96 -3.55
N ALA A 100 -9.62 7.70 -4.59
CA ALA A 100 -8.50 8.64 -4.50
C ALA A 100 -8.75 9.74 -3.46
N ARG A 101 -9.94 10.36 -3.46
CA ARG A 101 -10.31 11.38 -2.47
C ARG A 101 -10.33 10.86 -1.04
N LEU A 102 -10.77 9.62 -0.84
CA LEU A 102 -10.71 8.97 0.47
C LEU A 102 -9.27 8.86 0.97
N LEU A 103 -8.33 8.53 0.09
CA LEU A 103 -6.90 8.43 0.41
C LEU A 103 -6.24 9.81 0.60
N ASP A 104 -6.65 10.82 -0.17
CA ASP A 104 -6.08 12.16 -0.13
C ASP A 104 -6.60 13.03 1.04
N HIS A 105 -7.69 12.63 1.70
CA HIS A 105 -8.28 13.36 2.82
C HIS A 105 -7.47 13.30 4.14
N GLU A 106 -6.15 13.10 4.09
CA GLU A 106 -5.25 13.49 5.17
C GLU A 106 -4.81 14.93 4.93
N TYR A 107 -5.57 15.91 5.44
CA TYR A 107 -5.00 17.22 5.88
C TYR A 107 -5.97 18.09 6.71
N THR A 108 -7.24 17.71 6.90
CA THR A 108 -8.18 18.53 7.68
C THR A 108 -9.09 17.69 8.56
N HIS A 109 -8.62 17.30 9.74
CA HIS A 109 -9.20 17.70 11.04
C HIS A 109 -8.56 16.95 12.23
N HIS A 110 -8.28 17.73 13.28
CA HIS A 110 -7.46 17.49 14.47
C HIS A 110 -8.11 16.66 15.60
N HIS A 111 -7.28 15.88 16.31
CA HIS A 111 -6.95 16.02 17.75
C HIS A 111 -6.20 14.75 18.20
N THR A 112 -4.91 14.79 18.51
CA THR A 112 -4.42 14.91 19.90
C THR A 112 -2.94 15.40 19.93
N PRO A 113 -2.42 15.80 21.11
CA PRO A 113 -1.72 17.07 21.35
C PRO A 113 -0.28 17.12 20.81
N GLU A 114 0.31 18.31 20.88
CA GLU A 114 1.75 18.58 20.79
C GLU A 114 2.59 17.56 21.56
N ALA A 115 2.89 16.41 20.94
CA ALA A 115 4.19 15.82 21.06
C ALA A 115 4.97 16.43 19.90
N SER A 116 5.86 17.35 20.23
CA SER A 116 6.95 17.81 19.37
C SER A 116 7.30 16.73 18.38
N GLN A 117 6.92 16.92 17.11
CA GLN A 117 7.35 16.04 16.03
C GLN A 117 8.86 15.91 16.21
N PRO A 118 9.42 14.69 16.36
CA PRO A 118 10.84 14.58 16.15
C PRO A 118 11.04 15.13 14.74
N LYS A 119 11.78 16.23 14.62
CA LYS A 119 12.50 16.49 13.37
C LYS A 119 13.29 15.21 13.16
N VAL A 120 12.76 14.30 12.36
CA VAL A 120 13.48 13.12 11.95
C VAL A 120 14.58 13.69 11.06
N MET A 121 15.72 14.00 11.68
CA MET A 121 16.98 14.09 10.97
C MET A 121 17.23 12.67 10.47
N LEU A 122 16.63 12.34 9.33
CA LEU A 122 17.01 11.15 8.58
C LEU A 122 18.50 11.25 8.36
N ASN A 123 19.23 10.30 8.91
CA ASN A 123 20.64 10.15 8.58
C ASN A 123 20.74 10.00 7.05
N LEU A 124 21.76 10.55 6.43
CA LEU A 124 21.97 10.43 4.98
C LEU A 124 21.96 8.96 4.52
N ASN A 125 22.39 8.03 5.37
CA ASN A 125 22.31 6.60 5.08
C ASN A 125 20.87 6.08 5.09
N GLU A 126 20.04 6.46 6.05
CA GLU A 126 18.62 6.10 6.09
C GLU A 126 17.85 6.70 4.92
N ALA A 127 18.22 7.92 4.50
CA ALA A 127 17.67 8.55 3.30
C ALA A 127 18.08 7.79 2.03
N ARG A 128 19.32 7.29 1.95
CA ARG A 128 19.77 6.45 0.83
C ARG A 128 19.03 5.13 0.79
N ASP A 129 18.91 4.45 1.92
CA ASP A 129 18.21 3.16 2.01
C ASP A 129 16.74 3.32 1.60
N ALA A 130 16.07 4.37 2.07
CA ALA A 130 14.69 4.67 1.67
C ALA A 130 14.54 4.95 0.16
N VAL A 131 15.51 5.67 -0.45
CA VAL A 131 15.50 5.93 -1.89
C VAL A 131 15.83 4.65 -2.68
N ALA A 132 16.77 3.84 -2.19
CA ALA A 132 17.16 2.57 -2.78
C ALA A 132 15.99 1.58 -2.81
N ASP A 133 15.27 1.45 -1.69
CA ASP A 133 14.05 0.66 -1.58
C ASP A 133 12.96 1.15 -2.54
N TYR A 134 12.81 2.48 -2.68
CA TYR A 134 11.83 3.08 -3.58
C TYR A 134 12.11 2.77 -5.07
N TYR A 135 13.38 2.71 -5.46
CA TYR A 135 13.82 2.51 -6.85
C TYR A 135 14.33 1.09 -7.15
N LEU A 136 14.30 0.18 -6.17
CA LEU A 136 14.80 -1.21 -6.27
C LEU A 136 16.25 -1.28 -6.76
N VAL A 137 17.09 -0.39 -6.25
CA VAL A 137 18.53 -0.36 -6.51
C VAL A 137 19.29 -0.63 -5.22
N ASP A 138 20.58 -0.96 -5.31
CA ASP A 138 21.42 -1.09 -4.13
C ASP A 138 21.67 0.29 -3.52
N SER A 139 21.64 0.43 -2.19
CA SER A 139 21.82 1.74 -1.55
C SER A 139 23.22 2.33 -1.74
N SER A 140 24.22 1.51 -2.06
CA SER A 140 25.55 1.96 -2.50
C SER A 140 25.54 2.65 -3.87
N GLN A 141 24.50 2.44 -4.68
CA GLN A 141 24.32 3.08 -5.99
C GLN A 141 23.62 4.44 -5.90
N VAL A 142 23.14 4.84 -4.70
CA VAL A 142 22.39 6.08 -4.48
C VAL A 142 23.29 7.18 -3.93
N SER A 143 23.44 8.27 -4.69
CA SER A 143 24.10 9.50 -4.24
C SER A 143 23.08 10.60 -3.92
N ILE A 144 23.21 11.22 -2.75
CA ILE A 144 22.35 12.32 -2.29
C ILE A 144 23.23 13.57 -2.17
N THR A 145 22.88 14.63 -2.93
CA THR A 145 23.57 15.93 -2.88
C THR A 145 22.62 16.99 -2.31
N ILE A 146 23.02 17.63 -1.21
CA ILE A 146 22.29 18.75 -0.62
C ILE A 146 22.97 20.05 -1.07
N SER A 147 22.24 20.86 -1.84
CA SER A 147 22.69 22.20 -2.23
C SER A 147 21.89 23.25 -1.46
N SER A 148 22.57 24.09 -0.68
CA SER A 148 21.97 25.30 -0.13
C SER A 148 21.93 26.38 -1.22
N ARG A 149 20.79 27.06 -1.37
CA ARG A 149 20.73 28.34 -2.08
C ARG A 149 21.25 29.45 -1.18
#